data_AF-Q58AC7-F1
#
_entry.id   AF-Q58AC7-F1
#
_cell.length_a   1.000
_cell.length_b   1.000
_cell.length_c   1.000
_cell.angle_alpha   90.00
_cell.angle_beta   90.00
_cell.angle_gamma   90.00
#
_symmetry.space_group_name_H-M   'P 1'
#
loop_
_entity.id
_entity.type
_entity.pdbx_description
1 polymer ?
#
loop_
_entity_poly.entity_id
_entity_poly.type
_entity_poly.pdbx_seq_one_letter_code
_entity_poly.pdbx_strand_id
1 'polypeptide(L)'
;MDLEKPTNAREQMPSVTEFIDSLRKTFGKEEIDASIKTGLRNGSFFAIENGYVVGTPPPHALLEYERRQKAAEQQVHSDESSHNPTNSGALLRPQESI
;
A
#
# COMPACT_ATOMS: atom_id res chain seq x y z
N MET A 1 -8.56 9.02 -6.52
CA MET A 1 -7.73 8.47 -7.61
C MET A 1 -8.56 7.45 -8.35
N ASP A 2 -8.49 7.40 -9.68
CA ASP A 2 -9.18 6.36 -10.42
C ASP A 2 -8.41 5.04 -10.29
N LEU A 3 -9.12 3.97 -9.92
CA LEU A 3 -8.53 2.63 -9.83
C LEU A 3 -8.68 1.91 -11.16
N GLU A 4 -7.64 1.21 -11.58
CA GLU A 4 -7.63 0.48 -12.85
C GLU A 4 -7.95 -1.00 -12.65
N LYS A 5 -8.47 -1.66 -13.69
CA LYS A 5 -8.56 -3.12 -13.68
C LYS A 5 -7.21 -3.72 -14.06
N PRO A 6 -6.68 -4.72 -13.34
CA PRO A 6 -5.42 -5.34 -13.71
C PRO A 6 -5.56 -6.13 -15.02
N THR A 7 -4.57 -6.00 -15.90
CA THR A 7 -4.37 -6.84 -17.08
C THR A 7 -3.59 -8.11 -16.72
N ASN A 8 -2.66 -8.01 -15.76
CA ASN A 8 -1.92 -9.13 -15.18
C ASN A 8 -1.87 -9.01 -13.65
N ALA A 9 -2.79 -9.69 -12.98
CA ALA A 9 -2.91 -9.62 -11.52
C ALA A 9 -1.67 -10.11 -10.77
N ARG A 10 -0.86 -11.02 -11.33
CA ARG A 10 0.34 -11.55 -10.65
C ARG A 10 1.44 -10.51 -10.52
N GLU A 11 1.59 -9.65 -11.52
CA GLU A 11 2.60 -8.58 -11.54
C GLU A 11 2.07 -7.32 -10.84
N GLN A 12 0.79 -7.01 -11.06
CA GLN A 12 0.18 -5.76 -10.61
C GLN A 12 -0.35 -5.84 -9.17
N MET A 13 -0.79 -7.02 -8.72
CA MET A 13 -1.37 -7.27 -7.40
C MET A 13 -0.70 -8.48 -6.72
N PRO A 14 0.64 -8.47 -6.57
CA PRO A 14 1.38 -9.65 -6.13
C PRO A 14 0.92 -10.14 -4.75
N SER A 15 0.74 -9.24 -3.78
CA SER A 15 0.36 -9.61 -2.40
C SER A 15 -1.01 -10.25 -2.34
N VAL A 16 -1.99 -9.70 -3.08
CA VAL A 16 -3.33 -10.28 -3.17
C VAL A 16 -3.28 -11.66 -3.82
N THR A 17 -2.49 -11.83 -4.88
CA THR A 17 -2.43 -13.13 -5.56
C THR A 17 -1.71 -14.20 -4.73
N GLU A 18 -0.66 -13.84 -4.00
CA GLU A 18 0.01 -14.72 -3.04
C GLU A 18 -0.94 -15.14 -1.91
N PHE A 19 -1.71 -14.19 -1.38
CA PHE A 19 -2.73 -14.49 -0.37
C PHE A 19 -3.75 -15.50 -0.89
N ILE A 20 -4.30 -15.28 -2.09
CA ILE A 20 -5.26 -16.22 -2.71
C ILE A 20 -4.63 -17.60 -2.92
N ASP A 21 -3.36 -17.67 -3.33
CA ASP A 21 -2.67 -18.95 -3.50
C ASP A 21 -2.48 -19.69 -2.17
N SER A 22 -2.21 -18.95 -1.09
CA SER A 22 -2.15 -19.55 0.24
C SER A 22 -3.50 -20.15 0.66
N LEU A 23 -4.61 -19.49 0.32
CA LEU A 23 -5.96 -19.99 0.55
C LEU A 23 -6.22 -21.24 -0.30
N ARG A 24 -5.90 -21.21 -1.60
CA ARG A 24 -6.07 -22.36 -2.50
C ARG A 24 -5.27 -23.57 -2.02
N LYS A 25 -4.05 -23.35 -1.54
CA LYS A 25 -3.20 -24.41 -0.99
C LYS A 25 -3.79 -25.03 0.29
N THR A 26 -4.42 -24.21 1.13
CA THR A 26 -4.92 -24.62 2.45
C THR A 26 -6.32 -25.24 2.38
N PHE A 27 -7.21 -24.63 1.60
CA PHE A 27 -8.64 -24.97 1.57
C PHE A 27 -9.07 -25.67 0.27
N GLY A 28 -8.16 -25.80 -0.69
CA GLY A 28 -8.44 -26.38 -2.00
C GLY A 28 -8.73 -25.32 -3.06
N LYS A 29 -8.17 -25.54 -4.25
CA LYS A 29 -8.27 -24.60 -5.37
C LYS A 29 -9.71 -24.41 -5.85
N GLU A 30 -10.45 -25.51 -6.01
CA GLU A 30 -11.80 -25.49 -6.56
C GLU A 30 -12.77 -24.70 -5.68
N GLU A 31 -12.73 -24.92 -4.37
CA GLU A 31 -13.57 -24.23 -3.39
C GLU A 31 -13.30 -22.72 -3.39
N ILE A 32 -12.03 -22.33 -3.30
CA ILE A 32 -11.64 -20.91 -3.28
C ILE A 32 -11.99 -20.22 -4.60
N ASP A 33 -11.75 -20.86 -5.75
CA ASP A 33 -12.10 -20.27 -7.05
C ASP A 33 -13.61 -20.13 -7.22
N ALA A 34 -14.40 -21.10 -6.75
CA ALA A 34 -15.86 -21.03 -6.78
C ALA A 34 -16.40 -19.91 -5.87
N SER A 35 -15.83 -19.76 -4.68
CA SER A 35 -16.16 -18.69 -3.74
C SER A 35 -15.82 -17.31 -4.31
N ILE A 36 -14.62 -17.13 -4.86
CA ILE A 36 -14.21 -15.87 -5.51
C ILE A 36 -15.13 -15.55 -6.68
N LYS A 37 -15.43 -16.52 -7.55
CA LYS A 37 -16.34 -16.30 -8.70
C LYS A 37 -17.73 -15.88 -8.24
N THR A 38 -18.25 -16.50 -7.18
CA THR A 38 -19.54 -16.15 -6.59
C THR A 38 -19.50 -14.75 -6.00
N GLY A 39 -18.43 -14.44 -5.26
CA GLY A 39 -18.18 -13.15 -4.64
C GLY A 39 -18.06 -12.00 -5.64
N LEU A 40 -17.42 -12.24 -6.78
CA LEU A 40 -17.33 -11.26 -7.86
C LEU A 40 -18.70 -10.96 -8.48
N ARG A 41 -19.57 -11.97 -8.58
CA ARG A 41 -20.91 -11.83 -9.16
C ARG A 41 -21.87 -11.11 -8.21
N ASN A 42 -21.82 -11.41 -6.91
CA ASN A 42 -22.74 -10.84 -5.92
C ASN A 42 -22.18 -9.57 -5.24
N GLY A 43 -20.95 -9.17 -5.56
CA GLY A 43 -20.28 -8.00 -4.97
C GLY A 43 -19.68 -8.22 -3.58
N SER A 44 -19.64 -9.46 -3.08
CA SER A 44 -19.05 -9.78 -1.76
C SER A 44 -17.54 -10.01 -1.79
N PHE A 45 -16.92 -10.07 -2.97
CA PHE A 45 -15.46 -10.17 -3.12
C PHE A 45 -14.91 -8.96 -3.87
N PHE A 46 -13.90 -8.32 -3.28
CA PHE A 46 -13.12 -7.27 -3.90
C PHE A 46 -11.67 -7.29 -3.38
N ALA A 47 -10.76 -6.67 -4.12
CA ALA A 47 -9.39 -6.41 -3.70
C ALA A 47 -8.88 -5.12 -4.35
N ILE A 48 -8.06 -4.35 -3.61
CA ILE A 48 -7.42 -3.12 -4.10
C ILE A 48 -5.93 -3.19 -3.73
N GLU A 49 -5.04 -3.04 -4.70
CA GLU A 49 -3.58 -3.07 -4.51
C GLU A 49 -2.89 -2.29 -5.65
N ASN A 50 -1.86 -1.49 -5.36
CA ASN A 50 -1.03 -0.78 -6.34
C ASN A 50 -1.82 0.03 -7.40
N GLY A 51 -2.93 0.66 -7.00
CA GLY A 51 -3.80 1.40 -7.91
C GLY A 51 -4.74 0.53 -8.76
N TYR A 52 -4.69 -0.80 -8.60
CA TYR A 52 -5.55 -1.75 -9.28
C TYR A 52 -6.68 -2.25 -8.39
N VAL A 53 -7.81 -2.58 -9.01
CA VAL A 53 -9.02 -3.09 -8.37
C VAL A 53 -9.58 -4.31 -9.08
N VAL A 54 -10.05 -5.27 -8.29
CA VAL A 54 -10.84 -6.42 -8.73
C VAL A 54 -12.15 -6.44 -7.94
N GLY A 55 -13.26 -6.73 -8.61
CA GLY A 55 -14.60 -6.73 -8.01
C GLY A 55 -15.19 -5.33 -7.86
N THR A 56 -16.20 -5.22 -7.00
CA THR A 56 -16.92 -3.96 -6.75
C THR A 56 -16.76 -3.58 -5.28
N PRO A 57 -15.71 -2.82 -4.92
CA PRO A 57 -15.48 -2.44 -3.54
C PRO A 57 -16.60 -1.53 -3.00
N PRO A 58 -17.02 -1.68 -1.73
CA PRO A 58 -17.93 -0.75 -1.09
C PRO A 58 -17.26 0.62 -0.90
N PRO A 59 -18.03 1.73 -0.79
CA PRO A 59 -17.46 3.08 -0.71
C PRO A 59 -16.42 3.27 0.41
N HIS A 60 -16.62 2.64 1.57
CA HIS A 60 -15.66 2.76 2.67
C HIS A 60 -14.29 2.17 2.33
N ALA A 61 -14.23 1.08 1.55
CA ALA A 61 -12.97 0.47 1.16
C ALA A 61 -12.13 1.39 0.25
N LEU A 62 -12.79 2.12 -0.65
CA LEU A 62 -12.15 3.13 -1.49
C LEU A 62 -11.59 4.29 -0.66
N LEU A 63 -12.38 4.81 0.29
CA LEU A 63 -11.95 5.90 1.18
C LEU A 63 -10.75 5.50 2.04
N GLU A 64 -10.73 4.28 2.59
CA GLU A 64 -9.60 3.77 3.35
C GLU A 64 -8.34 3.65 2.48
N TYR A 65 -8.48 3.17 1.24
CA TYR A 65 -7.37 3.09 0.30
C TYR A 65 -6.78 4.48 0.02
N GLU A 66 -7.62 5.44 -0.34
CA GLU A 66 -7.19 6.82 -0.61
C GLU A 66 -6.51 7.46 0.60
N ARG A 67 -7.03 7.22 1.81
CA ARG A 67 -6.42 7.74 3.03
C ARG A 67 -5.01 7.18 3.25
N ARG A 68 -4.81 5.88 3.01
CA ARG A 68 -3.49 5.24 3.13
C ARG A 68 -2.49 5.81 2.12
N GLN A 69 -2.91 6.07 0.88
CA GLN A 69 -2.03 6.68 -0.13
C GLN A 69 -1.61 8.09 0.27
N LYS A 70 -2.57 8.94 0.68
CA LYS A 70 -2.26 10.30 1.14
C LYS A 70 -1.34 10.34 2.36
N ALA A 71 -1.51 9.40 3.29
CA ALA A 71 -0.64 9.28 4.46
C ALA A 71 0.78 8.87 4.06
N ALA A 72 0.92 7.92 3.12
CA ALA A 72 2.22 7.51 2.59
C ALA A 72 2.92 8.66 1.84
N GLU A 73 2.19 9.43 1.03
CA GLU A 73 2.73 10.59 0.30
C GLU A 73 3.21 11.71 1.24
N GLN A 74 2.46 12.00 2.31
CA GLN A 74 2.82 13.06 3.27
C GLN A 74 4.06 12.71 4.10
N GLN A 75 4.30 11.42 4.35
CA GLN A 75 5.46 10.96 5.10
C GLN A 75 6.76 11.08 4.29
N VAL A 76 6.69 10.99 2.96
CA VAL A 76 7.88 11.15 2.08
C VAL A 76 8.38 12.60 2.05
N HIS A 77 7.50 13.59 2.24
CA HIS A 77 7.88 15.00 2.20
C HIS A 77 8.54 15.52 3.50
N SER A 78 8.48 14.79 4.62
CA SER A 78 9.11 15.19 5.88
C SER A 78 10.56 14.74 6.03
N ASP A 79 11.00 13.69 5.31
CA ASP A 79 12.34 13.10 5.49
C ASP A 79 13.43 13.76 4.64
N GLU A 80 13.07 14.53 3.60
CA GLU A 80 14.02 15.14 2.66
C GLU A 80 14.59 16.52 3.11
N SER A 81 14.12 17.08 4.23
CA SER A 81 14.62 18.35 4.79
C SER A 81 15.81 18.21 5.75
N SER A 82 16.37 17.01 5.93
CA SER A 82 17.45 16.74 6.89
C SER A 82 18.75 16.30 6.23
N HIS A 83 19.26 17.05 5.24
CA HIS A 83 20.66 16.99 4.83
C HIS A 83 21.16 18.39 4.44
N ASN A 84 21.74 19.11 5.40
CA ASN A 84 22.58 20.27 5.12
C ASN A 84 24.03 19.94 5.54
N PRO A 85 24.94 19.60 4.62
CA PRO A 85 26.32 19.30 4.98
C PRO A 85 27.18 20.54 4.72
N THR A 86 27.10 21.59 5.55
CA THR A 86 28.16 22.61 5.59
C THR A 86 28.10 23.41 6.89
N ASN A 87 28.93 23.06 7.88
CA ASN A 87 29.97 23.99 8.33
C ASN A 87 31.02 23.28 9.19
N SER A 88 32.14 22.93 8.56
CA SER A 88 33.41 22.73 9.27
C SER A 88 34.02 24.10 9.55
N GLY A 89 34.28 24.40 10.82
CA GLY A 89 35.35 25.34 11.19
C GLY A 89 35.00 26.42 12.21
N ALA A 90 35.87 26.52 13.23
CA ALA A 90 36.09 27.63 14.14
C ALA A 90 35.09 27.76 15.32
N LEU A 91 35.47 27.99 16.57
CA LEU A 91 36.77 28.07 17.25
C LEU A 91 36.47 28.05 18.77
N LEU A 92 37.39 27.45 19.53
CA LEU A 92 37.66 27.55 20.98
C LEU A 92 36.70 28.34 21.90
N ARG A 93 36.23 27.64 22.95
CA ARG A 93 36.05 28.23 24.30
C ARG A 93 37.42 28.56 24.88
N PRO A 94 37.65 29.67 25.61
CA PRO A 94 37.38 29.76 27.06
C PRO A 94 36.94 31.20 27.50
N GLN A 95 36.46 31.51 28.71
CA GLN A 95 37.10 31.46 30.03
C GLN A 95 36.09 31.75 31.17
N GLU A 96 36.48 31.35 32.37
CA GLU A 96 35.94 31.71 33.68
C GLU A 96 36.05 33.22 34.04
N SER A 97 35.59 33.54 35.27
CA SER A 97 35.67 34.78 36.08
C SER A 97 34.38 35.63 36.09
N ILE A 98 33.79 36.01 37.24
CA ILE A 98 34.22 36.09 38.65
C ILE A 98 33.05 35.68 39.55
#